data_AF-A0A2V9K345-F1
#
_entry.id   AF-A0A2V9K345-F1
#
_cell.length_a   1.000
_cell.length_b   1.000
_cell.length_c   1.000
_cell.angle_alpha   90.00
_cell.angle_beta   90.00
_cell.angle_gamma   90.00
#
_symmetry.space_group_name_H-M   'P 1'
#
loop_
_entity.id
_entity.type
_entity.pdbx_description
1 polymer ?
#
loop_
_entity_poly.entity_id
_entity_poly.type
_entity_poly.pdbx_seq_one_letter_code
_entity_poly.pdbx_strand_id
1 'polypeptide(L)'
;MPCLAGLGMDQKAFESCLKSGKYKAAVGRDAEAGSQVGVNGTPAFFINGEFLNGAQSDADFDKIIDRELAAVGGKHSERASR
;
A
#
# COMPACT_ATOMS: atom_id res chain seq x y z
N MET A 1 10.31 -23.60 -0.76
CA MET A 1 9.27 -22.61 -0.37
C MET A 1 8.31 -22.39 -1.54
N PRO A 2 7.04 -22.83 -1.47
CA PRO A 2 6.11 -22.72 -2.60
C PRO A 2 5.76 -21.29 -2.99
N CYS A 3 5.79 -20.34 -2.04
CA CYS A 3 5.41 -18.95 -2.29
C CYS A 3 6.37 -18.19 -3.23
N LEU A 4 7.66 -18.53 -3.25
CA LEU A 4 8.65 -17.88 -4.14
C LEU A 4 8.53 -18.38 -5.58
N ALA A 5 8.20 -19.66 -5.77
CA ALA A 5 8.04 -20.27 -7.09
C ALA A 5 6.84 -19.67 -7.85
N GLY A 6 5.74 -19.37 -7.14
CA GLY A 6 4.58 -18.68 -7.71
C GLY A 6 4.87 -17.25 -8.18
N LEU A 7 5.99 -16.66 -7.74
CA LEU A 7 6.45 -15.33 -8.12
C LEU A 7 7.64 -15.37 -9.10
N GLY A 8 8.07 -16.56 -9.54
CA GLY A 8 9.22 -16.72 -10.43
C GLY A 8 10.56 -16.27 -9.84
N MET A 9 10.70 -16.27 -8.50
CA MET A 9 11.89 -15.76 -7.81
C MET A 9 12.94 -16.86 -7.59
N ASP A 10 14.23 -16.49 -7.71
CA ASP A 10 15.33 -17.38 -7.35
C ASP A 10 15.43 -17.57 -5.84
N GLN A 11 15.34 -18.83 -5.40
CA GLN A 11 15.31 -19.18 -3.98
C GLN A 11 16.63 -18.84 -3.28
N LYS A 12 17.78 -19.13 -3.90
CA LYS A 12 19.09 -18.96 -3.25
C LYS A 12 19.43 -17.49 -3.07
N ALA A 13 19.12 -16.66 -4.08
CA ALA A 13 19.28 -15.22 -4.05
C ALA A 13 18.38 -14.60 -2.99
N PHE A 14 17.11 -15.03 -2.89
CA PHE A 14 16.20 -14.56 -1.84
C PHE A 14 16.72 -14.91 -0.44
N GLU A 15 17.12 -16.15 -0.20
CA GLU A 15 17.65 -16.57 1.09
C GLU A 15 18.91 -15.81 1.49
N SER A 16 19.83 -15.58 0.55
CA SER A 16 21.03 -14.78 0.78
C SER A 16 20.68 -13.33 1.12
N CYS A 17 19.76 -12.73 0.36
CA CYS A 17 19.25 -11.38 0.61
C CYS A 17 18.61 -11.26 1.99
N LEU A 18 17.75 -12.20 2.37
CA LEU A 18 17.08 -12.21 3.67
C LEU A 18 18.09 -12.35 4.81
N LYS A 19 19.03 -13.29 4.71
CA LYS A 19 20.07 -13.53 5.73
C LYS A 19 21.02 -12.36 5.88
N SER A 20 21.29 -11.62 4.80
CA SER A 20 22.16 -10.44 4.86
C SER A 20 21.60 -9.32 5.73
N GLY A 21 20.28 -9.31 5.99
CA GLY A 21 19.63 -8.22 6.73
C GLY A 21 19.64 -6.88 6.00
N LYS A 22 20.01 -6.85 4.71
CA LYS A 22 20.20 -5.62 3.90
C LYS A 22 19.07 -4.59 4.05
N TYR A 23 17.82 -5.04 4.17
CA TYR A 23 16.64 -4.17 4.25
C TYR A 23 16.04 -4.04 5.65
N LYS A 24 16.66 -4.62 6.69
CA LYS A 24 16.11 -4.60 8.07
C LYS A 24 15.88 -3.18 8.59
N ALA A 25 16.82 -2.27 8.33
CA ALA A 25 16.69 -0.87 8.72
C ALA A 25 15.59 -0.12 7.94
N ALA A 26 15.38 -0.47 6.66
CA ALA A 26 14.29 0.13 5.88
C ALA A 26 12.92 -0.30 6.42
N VAL A 27 12.73 -1.61 6.65
CA VAL A 27 11.49 -2.15 7.26
C VAL A 27 11.23 -1.53 8.63
N GLY A 28 12.27 -1.32 9.45
CA GLY A 28 12.13 -0.65 10.74
C GLY A 28 11.64 0.79 10.62
N ARG A 29 12.18 1.56 9.67
CA ARG A 29 11.71 2.93 9.42
C ARG A 29 10.28 2.97 8.91
N ASP A 30 9.88 2.03 8.06
CA ASP A 30 8.51 1.97 7.53
C ASP A 30 7.50 1.65 8.66
N ALA A 31 7.84 0.73 9.56
CA ALA A 31 7.02 0.41 10.73
C ALA A 31 6.89 1.60 11.70
N GLU A 32 7.99 2.32 11.93
CA GLU A 32 8.00 3.52 12.77
C GLU A 32 7.16 4.63 12.13
N ALA A 33 7.33 4.89 10.83
CA ALA A 33 6.55 5.88 10.10
C ALA A 33 5.04 5.61 10.20
N GLY A 34 4.61 4.36 10.01
CA GLY A 34 3.22 3.97 10.20
C GLY A 34 2.70 4.23 11.63
N SER A 35 3.51 3.88 12.64
CA SER A 35 3.15 4.11 14.04
C SER A 35 3.02 5.59 14.37
N GLN A 36 3.91 6.44 13.83
CA GLN A 36 3.89 7.90 14.04
C GLN A 36 2.62 8.56 13.46
N VAL A 37 2.07 8.01 12.38
CA VAL A 37 0.82 8.50 11.76
C VAL A 37 -0.43 7.76 12.25
N GLY A 38 -0.31 6.96 13.33
CA GLY A 38 -1.44 6.33 14.00
C GLY A 38 -1.91 5.00 13.40
N VAL A 39 -1.14 4.38 12.49
CA VAL A 39 -1.44 3.03 11.98
C VAL A 39 -1.26 2.03 13.12
N ASN A 40 -2.34 1.38 13.53
CA ASN A 40 -2.37 0.37 14.59
C ASN A 40 -2.66 -1.05 14.07
N GLY A 41 -2.86 -1.21 12.76
CA GLY A 41 -3.19 -2.47 12.09
C GLY A 41 -3.14 -2.32 10.57
N THR A 42 -3.13 -3.45 9.87
CA THR A 42 -3.13 -3.48 8.40
C THR A 42 -4.33 -4.29 7.87
N PRO A 43 -4.87 -3.96 6.69
CA PRO A 43 -4.39 -2.91 5.79
C PRO A 43 -4.81 -1.50 6.26
N ALA A 44 -4.02 -0.50 5.90
CA ALA A 44 -4.18 0.90 6.27
C ALA A 44 -3.70 1.75 5.10
N PHE A 45 -4.51 2.72 4.69
CA PHE A 45 -4.26 3.51 3.49
C PHE A 45 -4.31 5.00 3.80
N PHE A 46 -3.50 5.77 3.08
CA PHE A 46 -3.59 7.23 3.07
C PHE A 46 -3.77 7.67 1.62
N ILE A 47 -4.87 8.36 1.32
CA ILE A 47 -5.19 8.89 -0.01
C ILE A 47 -5.08 10.41 0.09
N ASN A 48 -3.97 10.97 -0.41
CA ASN A 48 -3.65 12.40 -0.27
C ASN A 48 -3.74 12.96 1.17
N GLY A 49 -3.50 12.12 2.17
CA GLY A 49 -3.59 12.48 3.59
C GLY A 49 -4.89 12.06 4.28
N GLU A 50 -5.92 11.66 3.54
CA GLU A 50 -7.13 11.04 4.10
C GLU A 50 -6.80 9.62 4.57
N PHE A 51 -6.98 9.34 5.86
CA PHE A 51 -6.74 8.02 6.43
C PHE A 51 -7.95 7.09 6.23
N LEU A 52 -7.73 5.97 5.56
CA LEU A 52 -8.70 4.90 5.37
C LEU A 52 -8.19 3.62 6.04
N ASN A 53 -8.81 3.30 7.18
CA ASN A 53 -8.38 2.19 8.03
C ASN A 53 -9.07 0.87 7.67
N GLY A 54 -8.30 -0.21 7.61
CA GLY A 54 -8.82 -1.57 7.43
C GLY A 54 -9.05 -1.97 5.98
N ALA A 55 -9.50 -3.21 5.80
CA ALA A 55 -9.89 -3.73 4.50
C ALA A 55 -11.27 -3.15 4.13
N GLN A 56 -11.26 -2.08 3.33
CA GLN A 56 -12.45 -1.36 2.89
C GLN A 56 -12.88 -1.80 1.49
N SER A 57 -14.12 -1.47 1.11
CA SER A 57 -14.65 -1.81 -0.21
C SER A 57 -14.10 -0.88 -1.29
N ASP A 58 -14.05 -1.35 -2.54
CA ASP A 58 -13.65 -0.53 -3.69
C ASP A 58 -14.47 0.78 -3.79
N ALA A 59 -15.75 0.74 -3.42
CA ALA A 59 -16.62 1.92 -3.41
C ALA A 59 -16.18 2.98 -2.38
N ASP A 60 -15.63 2.57 -1.24
CA ASP A 60 -15.09 3.49 -0.24
C ASP A 60 -13.81 4.17 -0.74
N PHE A 61 -12.96 3.44 -1.47
CA PHE A 61 -11.80 4.01 -2.15
C PHE A 61 -12.23 5.00 -3.24
N ASP A 62 -13.11 4.58 -4.16
CA ASP A 62 -13.60 5.41 -5.27
C ASP A 62 -14.19 6.72 -4.74
N LYS A 63 -15.00 6.67 -3.68
CA LYS A 63 -15.58 7.86 -3.05
C LYS A 63 -14.52 8.86 -2.57
N ILE A 64 -13.44 8.39 -1.95
CA ILE A 64 -12.37 9.27 -1.47
C ILE A 64 -11.58 9.80 -2.65
N ILE A 65 -11.18 8.94 -3.59
CA ILE A 65 -10.40 9.32 -4.77
C ILE A 65 -11.14 10.37 -5.62
N ASP A 66 -12.42 10.15 -5.91
CA ASP A 66 -13.23 11.09 -6.70
C ASP A 66 -13.34 12.45 -6.02
N ARG A 67 -13.47 12.46 -4.69
CA ARG A 67 -13.50 13.69 -3.89
C ARG A 67 -12.16 14.43 -3.96
N GLU A 68 -11.04 13.73 -3.80
CA GLU A 68 -9.70 14.33 -3.89
C GLU A 68 -9.42 14.89 -5.29
N LEU A 69 -9.85 14.19 -6.35
CA LEU A 69 -9.72 14.65 -7.73
C LEU A 69 -10.58 15.89 -8.03
N ALA A 70 -11.81 15.93 -7.51
CA ALA A 70 -12.70 17.08 -7.65
C ALA A 70 -12.12 18.33 -6.95
N ALA A 71 -11.48 18.16 -5.79
CA ALA A 71 -10.87 19.24 -5.02
C ALA A 71 -9.71 19.94 -5.76
N VAL A 72 -8.97 19.21 -6.61
CA VAL A 72 -7.86 19.76 -7.40
C VAL A 72 -8.26 20.20 -8.82
N GLY A 73 -9.55 20.18 -9.15
CA GLY A 73 -10.05 20.57 -10.47
C GLY A 73 -9.80 19.54 -11.58
N GLY A 74 -9.44 18.30 -11.21
CA GLY A 74 -9.27 17.18 -12.12
C GLY A 74 -10.61 16.71 -12.67
N LYS A 75 -11.12 17.39 -13.70
CA LYS A 75 -12.22 16.87 -14.52
C LYS A 75 -11.70 15.71 -15.36
N HIS A 76 -11.71 14.49 -14.83
CA HIS A 76 -11.86 13.33 -15.70
C HIS A 76 -13.35 12.97 -15.79
N SER A 77 -14.00 13.61 -16.76
CA SER A 77 -15.03 12.95 -17.54
C SER A 77 -14.47 11.60 -18.00
N GLU A 78 -15.27 10.54 -17.90
CA GLU A 78 -15.03 9.13 -18.29
C GLU A 78 -14.79 8.12 -17.16
N ARG A 79 -15.83 7.90 -16.35
CA ARG A 79 -16.25 6.53 -15.97
C ARG A 79 -17.77 6.37 -16.12
N ALA A 80 -18.29 6.88 -17.23
CA ALA A 80 -19.50 6.31 -17.81
C ALA A 80 -19.09 4.99 -18.47
N SER A 81 -19.84 3.91 -18.20
CA SER A 81 -19.62 2.53 -18.67
C SER A 81 -18.75 1.63 -17.77
N ARG A 82 -19.17 1.49 -16.51
CA ARG A 82 -19.47 0.17 -15.94
C ARG A 82 -20.78 0.24 -15.18
#